data_AF-A0A942QTP2-F1
#
_entry.id   AF-A0A942QTP2-F1
#
_cell.length_a   1.000
_cell.length_b   1.000
_cell.length_c   1.000
_cell.angle_alpha   90.00
_cell.angle_beta   90.00
_cell.angle_gamma   90.00
#
_symmetry.space_group_name_H-M   'P 1'
#
loop_
_entity.id
_entity.type
_entity.pdbx_description
1 polymer ?
#
loop_
_entity_poly.entity_id
_entity_poly.type
_entity_poly.pdbx_seq_one_letter_code
_entity_poly.pdbx_strand_id
1 'polypeptide(L)' 'MNVKERIDALRRDIATHDYHYHVLDAPLITDAQYDALVG' A
#
# COMPACT_ATOMS: atom_id res chain seq x y z
N MET A 1 -18.65 -11.22 0.46
CA MET A 1 -17.50 -10.50 1.05
C MET A 1 -17.87 -10.02 2.44
N ASN A 2 -17.25 -10.61 3.45
CA ASN A 2 -17.31 -10.18 4.84
C ASN A 2 -16.35 -8.99 5.05
N VAL A 3 -16.65 -8.09 5.99
CA VAL A 3 -15.77 -6.98 6.41
C VAL A 3 -14.33 -7.45 6.68
N LYS A 4 -14.14 -8.64 7.27
CA LYS A 4 -12.83 -9.23 7.55
C LYS A 4 -12.02 -9.51 6.28
N GLU A 5 -12.67 -10.04 5.23
CA GLU A 5 -12.02 -10.31 3.94
C GLU A 5 -11.56 -9.01 3.26
N ARG A 6 -12.34 -7.94 3.42
CA ARG A 6 -12.00 -6.61 2.89
C ARG A 6 -10.85 -5.97 3.66
N ILE A 7 -10.79 -6.14 4.97
CA ILE A 7 -9.65 -5.70 5.80
C ILE A 7 -8.38 -6.43 5.40
N ASP A 8 -8.45 -7.76 5.20
CA ASP A 8 -7.27 -8.55 4.82
C ASP A 8 -6.78 -8.24 3.40
N ALA A 9 -7.69 -7.92 2.48
CA ALA A 9 -7.32 -7.41 1.15
C ALA A 9 -6.58 -6.07 1.24
N LEU A 10 -7.14 -5.10 1.97
CA LEU A 10 -6.52 -3.79 2.17
C LEU A 10 -5.14 -3.88 2.82
N ARG A 11 -4.95 -4.77 3.79
CA ARG A 11 -3.64 -5.00 4.42
C ARG A 11 -2.59 -5.52 3.44
N ARG A 12 -2.96 -6.41 2.52
CA ARG A 12 -2.04 -6.94 1.51
C ARG A 12 -1.66 -5.88 0.49
N ASP A 13 -2.63 -5.06 0.08
CA ASP A 13 -2.39 -3.96 -0.84
C ASP A 13 -1.40 -2.97 -0.22
N ILE A 14 -1.62 -2.53 1.03
CA ILE A 14 -0.69 -1.62 1.73
C ILE A 14 0.71 -2.23 1.83
N ALA A 15 0.84 -3.49 2.27
CA ALA A 15 2.13 -4.15 2.41
C ALA A 15 2.89 -4.26 1.08
N THR A 16 2.19 -4.39 -0.04
CA THR A 16 2.79 -4.43 -1.38
C THR A 16 3.38 -3.07 -1.74
N HIS A 17 2.64 -1.99 -1.50
CA HIS A 17 3.11 -0.63 -1.77
C HIS A 17 4.30 -0.27 -0.87
N ASP A 18 4.25 -0.62 0.42
CA ASP A 18 5.36 -0.39 1.34
C ASP A 18 6.63 -1.15 0.93
N TYR A 19 6.50 -2.39 0.48
CA TYR A 19 7.66 -3.16 0.00
C TYR A 19 8.29 -2.53 -1.25
N HIS A 20 7.46 -2.08 -2.19
CA HIS A 20 7.93 -1.42 -3.41
C HIS A 20 8.60 -0.07 -3.12
N TYR A 21 8.05 0.70 -2.19
CA TYR A 21 8.55 2.02 -1.82
C TYR A 21 9.82 1.95 -0.96
N HIS A 22 9.82 1.10 0.08
CA HIS A 22 10.89 1.09 1.09
C HIS A 22 11.99 0.04 0.85
N VAL A 23 11.69 -1.06 0.13
CA VAL A 23 12.65 -2.16 -0.05
C VAL A 23 13.23 -2.21 -1.45
N LEU A 24 12.38 -2.07 -2.47
CA LEU A 24 12.81 -2.20 -3.87
C LEU A 24 13.33 -0.90 -4.48
N ASP A 25 13.15 0.25 -3.81
CA ASP A 25 13.43 1.60 -4.34
C ASP A 25 12.81 1.77 -5.75
N ALA A 26 11.65 1.14 -5.96
CA ALA A 26 10.94 1.03 -7.21
C ALA A 26 9.45 1.34 -6.97
N PRO A 27 9.14 2.61 -6.63
CA PRO A 27 7.80 3.01 -6.26
C PRO A 27 6.81 2.85 -7.43
N LEU A 28 5.67 2.23 -7.16
CA LEU A 28 4.59 2.01 -8.14
C LEU A 28 3.71 3.26 -8.35
N ILE A 29 3.78 4.19 -7.40
CA ILE A 29 3.07 5.47 -7.37
C ILE A 29 4.07 6.57 -7.01
N THR A 30 3.81 7.81 -7.39
CA THR A 30 4.73 8.91 -7.07
C THR A 30 4.73 9.21 -5.57
N ASP A 31 5.81 9.82 -5.07
CA ASP A 31 5.93 10.20 -3.65
C ASP A 31 4.72 11.03 -3.17
N ALA A 32 4.23 11.96 -3.99
CA ALA A 32 3.04 12.75 -3.67
C ALA A 32 1.74 11.91 -3.55
N GLN A 33 1.64 10.81 -4.29
CA GLN A 33 0.51 9.88 -4.17
C GLN A 33 0.64 8.97 -2.94
N TYR A 34 1.86 8.58 -2.57
CA TYR A 34 2.12 7.82 -1.36
C TYR A 34 1.87 8.67 -0.10
N ASP A 35 2.36 9.91 -0.09
CA ASP A 35 2.14 10.86 1.00
C ASP A 35 0.65 11.11 1.25
N ALA A 36 -0.18 11.14 0.20
CA ALA A 36 -1.63 11.27 0.30
C ALA A 36 -2.36 10.03 0.86
N LEU A 37 -1.69 8.86 0.90
CA LEU A 37 -2.21 7.64 1.54
C LEU A 37 -1.84 7.55 3.02
N VAL A 38 -0.71 8.16 3.40
CA VAL A 38 -0.15 8.08 4.76
C VAL A 38 -0.54 9.29 5.63
N GLY A 39 -0.77 10.46 5.01
CA GLY A 39 -1.23 11.69 5.67
C GLY A 39 -2.74 11.76 5.87
#